data_AF-A0A815N3X9-F1
#
_entry.id   AF-A0A815N3X9-F1
#
_cell.length_a   1.000
_cell.length_b   1.000
_cell.length_c   1.000
_cell.angle_alpha   90.00
_cell.angle_beta   90.00
_cell.angle_gamma   90.00
#
_symmetry.space_group_name_H-M   'P 1'
#
loop_
_entity.id
_entity.type
_entity.pdbx_description
1 polymer ?
#
loop_
_entity_poly.entity_id
_entity_poly.type
_entity_poly.pdbx_seq_one_letter_code
_entity_poly.pdbx_strand_id
1 'polypeptide(L)'
;MTSNLTDLFNNARKITYVSVPLKEESEHETEEEEEVIEAAKEKAKLEREYEDPSIANARTIFVGNVPSACTQKELRALFSQFGTIESVRLRNIIPLNAKRGKRLAFIKKEFHPLQRTITAFIRFSDE
;
A
#
# COMPACT_ATOMS: atom_id res chain seq x y z
N MET A 1 -36.70 -23.41 38.92
CA MET A 1 -36.06 -22.08 39.04
C MET A 1 -34.56 -22.26 38.89
N THR A 2 -34.02 -22.03 37.70
CA THR A 2 -32.58 -21.81 37.44
C THR A 2 -32.43 -21.12 36.08
N SER A 3 -31.89 -19.91 36.14
CA SER A 3 -31.18 -19.10 35.12
C SER A 3 -31.16 -19.54 33.65
N ASN A 4 -31.34 -18.56 32.75
CA ASN A 4 -30.35 -18.33 31.69
C ASN A 4 -30.18 -16.85 31.37
N LEU A 5 -28.92 -16.45 31.34
CA LEU A 5 -28.35 -15.10 31.38
C LEU A 5 -28.05 -14.57 29.97
N THR A 6 -28.83 -14.98 28.96
CA THR A 6 -28.54 -14.73 27.54
C THR A 6 -29.53 -13.77 26.86
N ASP A 7 -30.53 -13.27 27.58
CA ASP A 7 -31.59 -12.40 27.03
C ASP A 7 -31.21 -10.91 26.96
N LEU A 8 -29.92 -10.56 26.89
CA LEU A 8 -29.48 -9.17 26.91
C LEU A 8 -28.48 -8.76 25.82
N PHE A 9 -28.40 -9.51 24.72
CA PHE A 9 -27.54 -9.11 23.60
C PHE A 9 -28.18 -9.14 22.21
N ASN A 10 -29.44 -9.56 22.07
CA ASN A 10 -30.08 -9.70 20.76
C ASN A 10 -31.03 -8.57 20.37
N ASN A 11 -30.98 -7.42 21.06
CA ASN A 11 -31.82 -6.28 20.70
C ASN A 11 -31.15 -4.93 20.99
N ALA A 12 -30.21 -4.53 20.14
CA ALA A 12 -29.88 -3.12 19.95
C ALA A 12 -29.18 -2.91 18.61
N ARG A 13 -29.67 -1.92 17.87
CA ARG A 13 -29.12 -1.34 16.62
C ARG A 13 -29.51 -2.03 15.32
N LYS A 14 -30.81 -1.96 15.01
CA LYS A 14 -31.25 -1.55 13.67
C LYS A 14 -30.59 -0.20 13.35
N ILE A 15 -29.50 -0.21 12.59
CA ILE A 15 -28.91 1.00 12.02
C ILE A 15 -29.85 1.41 10.89
N THR A 16 -30.76 2.31 11.20
CA THR A 16 -31.62 2.98 10.23
C THR A 16 -30.72 3.96 9.48
N TYR A 17 -30.54 3.71 8.19
CA TYR A 17 -29.83 4.61 7.28
C TYR A 17 -30.70 5.86 7.11
N VAL A 18 -30.43 6.89 7.91
CA VAL A 18 -30.96 8.23 7.65
C VAL A 18 -30.08 8.81 6.55
N SER A 19 -30.63 8.88 5.34
CA SER A 19 -30.02 9.54 4.19
C SER A 19 -29.84 11.03 4.48
N VAL A 20 -28.64 11.40 4.91
CA VAL A 20 -28.20 12.80 4.95
C VAL A 20 -27.95 13.23 3.49
N PRO A 21 -28.58 14.31 2.98
CA PRO A 21 -28.33 14.76 1.63
C PRO A 21 -26.88 15.23 1.51
N LEU A 22 -26.12 14.55 0.64
CA LEU A 22 -24.80 14.97 0.19
C LEU A 22 -24.98 16.28 -0.57
N LYS A 23 -24.39 17.33 -0.01
CA LYS A 23 -24.31 18.65 -0.60
C LYS A 23 -23.44 18.55 -1.85
N GLU A 24 -24.03 18.76 -3.02
CA GLU A 24 -23.31 18.97 -4.27
C GLU A 24 -22.42 20.20 -4.11
N GLU A 25 -21.11 19.99 -3.95
CA GLU A 25 -20.10 21.03 -4.11
C GLU A 25 -19.16 20.59 -5.26
N SER A 26 -19.40 21.22 -6.42
CA SER A 26 -18.52 21.51 -7.56
C SER A 26 -17.74 20.37 -8.25
N GLU A 27 -18.33 19.79 -9.28
CA GLU A 27 -17.68 18.98 -10.34
C GLU A 27 -16.98 19.86 -11.41
N HIS A 28 -16.21 20.88 -11.01
CA HIS A 28 -15.57 21.81 -11.97
C HIS A 28 -14.07 22.09 -11.72
N GLU A 29 -13.35 21.12 -11.16
CA GLU A 29 -11.89 21.17 -10.97
C GLU A 29 -11.16 20.07 -11.77
N THR A 30 -11.73 19.58 -12.87
CA THR A 30 -11.49 18.18 -13.30
C THR A 30 -10.69 17.93 -14.59
N GLU A 31 -10.15 18.94 -15.27
CA GLU A 31 -9.32 18.69 -16.47
C GLU A 31 -7.89 19.21 -16.32
N GLU A 32 -7.72 20.44 -15.82
CA GLU A 32 -6.39 21.04 -15.61
C GLU A 32 -5.58 20.31 -14.54
N GLU A 33 -6.21 19.86 -13.44
CA GLU A 33 -5.52 19.08 -12.40
C GLU A 33 -5.08 17.70 -12.89
N GLU A 34 -5.90 17.03 -13.72
CA GLU A 34 -5.55 15.73 -14.30
C GLU A 34 -4.38 15.86 -15.30
N GLU A 35 -4.36 16.92 -16.11
CA GLU A 35 -3.27 17.20 -17.06
C GLU A 35 -1.95 17.50 -16.33
N VAL A 36 -1.99 18.26 -15.23
CA VAL A 36 -0.83 18.54 -14.39
C VAL A 36 -0.29 17.27 -13.71
N ILE A 37 -1.17 16.40 -13.21
CA ILE A 37 -0.79 15.12 -12.60
C ILE A 37 -0.12 14.20 -13.64
N GLU A 38 -0.65 14.16 -14.87
CA GLU A 38 -0.11 13.29 -15.91
C GLU A 38 1.25 13.80 -16.43
N ALA A 39 1.41 15.11 -16.60
CA ALA A 39 2.69 15.73 -16.91
C ALA A 39 3.75 15.45 -15.83
N ALA A 40 3.37 15.50 -14.55
CA ALA A 40 4.25 15.17 -13.44
C ALA A 40 4.67 13.68 -13.45
N LYS A 41 3.76 12.76 -13.77
CA LYS A 41 4.08 11.32 -13.92
C LYS A 41 5.03 11.06 -15.09
N GLU A 42 4.80 11.68 -16.24
CA GLU A 42 5.65 11.60 -17.43
C GLU A 42 7.06 12.11 -17.12
N LYS A 43 7.17 13.30 -16.50
CA LYS A 43 8.45 13.85 -16.06
C LYS A 43 9.18 12.92 -15.08
N ALA A 44 8.48 12.41 -14.07
CA ALA A 44 9.07 11.48 -13.08
C ALA A 44 9.44 10.11 -13.68
N LYS A 45 8.79 9.70 -14.77
CA LYS A 45 9.15 8.49 -15.52
C LYS A 45 10.41 8.73 -16.34
N LEU A 46 10.49 9.86 -17.04
CA LEU A 46 11.66 10.27 -17.81
C LEU A 46 12.90 10.38 -16.91
N GLU A 47 12.79 11.07 -15.78
CA GLU A 47 13.89 11.20 -14.82
C GLU A 47 14.37 9.82 -14.31
N ARG A 48 13.46 8.88 -14.04
CA ARG A 48 13.81 7.51 -13.65
C ARG A 48 14.46 6.68 -14.75
N GLU A 49 14.16 6.97 -16.02
CA GLU A 49 14.70 6.24 -17.17
C GLU A 49 16.13 6.70 -17.50
N TYR A 50 16.41 7.98 -17.29
CA TYR A 50 17.73 8.58 -17.51
C TYR A 50 18.66 8.52 -16.30
N GLU A 51 18.15 8.12 -15.14
CA GLU A 51 18.98 8.00 -13.96
C GLU A 51 19.92 6.79 -14.06
N ASP A 52 21.20 7.02 -13.76
CA ASP A 52 22.19 5.95 -13.69
C ASP A 52 21.80 4.93 -12.60
N PRO A 53 21.64 3.64 -12.96
CA PRO A 53 21.26 2.60 -12.00
C PRO A 53 22.25 2.47 -10.83
N SER A 54 23.51 2.86 -11.00
CA SER A 54 24.51 2.88 -9.93
C SER A 54 24.14 3.91 -8.84
N ILE A 55 23.75 5.11 -9.25
CA ILE A 55 23.32 6.20 -8.35
C ILE A 55 22.02 5.79 -7.64
N ALA A 56 21.07 5.24 -8.39
CA ALA A 56 19.83 4.71 -7.84
C ALA A 56 20.05 3.61 -6.78
N ASN A 57 21.01 2.71 -7.03
CA ASN A 57 21.32 1.61 -6.11
C ASN A 57 22.08 2.07 -4.87
N ALA A 58 22.94 3.09 -4.99
CA ALA A 58 23.68 3.65 -3.85
C ALA A 58 22.75 4.19 -2.73
N ARG A 59 21.58 4.72 -3.13
CA ARG A 59 20.55 5.26 -2.23
C ARG A 59 19.49 4.24 -1.81
N THR A 60 19.66 2.99 -2.24
CA THR A 60 18.71 1.91 -1.97
C THR A 60 19.27 0.96 -0.92
N ILE A 61 18.58 0.85 0.21
CA ILE A 61 18.90 -0.15 1.24
C ILE A 61 18.18 -1.47 0.97
N PHE A 62 18.85 -2.58 1.30
CA PHE A 62 18.27 -3.91 1.31
C PHE A 62 17.79 -4.26 2.72
N VAL A 63 16.53 -4.68 2.83
CA VAL A 63 15.93 -5.16 4.08
C VAL A 63 15.51 -6.62 3.88
N GLY A 64 16.24 -7.52 4.53
CA GLY A 64 15.96 -8.95 4.52
C GLY A 64 15.01 -9.38 5.63
N ASN A 65 14.53 -10.63 5.53
CA ASN A 65 13.75 -11.29 6.58
C ASN A 65 12.49 -10.52 7.05
N VAL A 66 11.90 -9.73 6.17
CA VAL A 66 10.69 -8.96 6.47
C VAL A 66 9.50 -9.92 6.54
N PRO A 67 8.63 -9.88 7.55
CA PRO A 67 7.45 -10.74 7.59
C PRO A 67 6.56 -10.58 6.35
N SER A 68 6.04 -11.67 5.79
CA SER A 68 5.18 -11.63 4.59
C SER A 68 3.85 -10.87 4.82
N ALA A 69 3.44 -10.71 6.08
CA ALA A 69 2.29 -9.91 6.47
C ALA A 69 2.55 -8.39 6.43
N CYS A 70 3.82 -7.97 6.42
CA CYS A 70 4.20 -6.57 6.51
C CYS A 70 3.83 -5.80 5.24
N THR A 71 3.26 -4.60 5.42
CA THR A 71 2.82 -3.76 4.31
C THR A 71 3.88 -2.72 3.92
N GLN A 72 3.79 -2.24 2.67
CA GLN A 72 4.63 -1.15 2.20
C GLN A 72 4.47 0.12 3.07
N LYS A 73 3.27 0.34 3.64
CA LYS A 73 2.98 1.49 4.51
C LYS A 73 3.73 1.38 5.84
N GLU A 74 3.76 0.19 6.45
CA GLU A 74 4.51 -0.06 7.68
C GLU A 74 6.02 0.15 7.47
N LEU A 75 6.57 -0.37 6.37
CA LEU A 75 7.98 -0.13 6.03
C LEU A 75 8.24 1.37 5.82
N ARG A 76 7.37 2.08 5.10
CA ARG A 76 7.54 3.52 4.92
C ARG A 76 7.53 4.26 6.26
N ALA A 77 6.60 3.95 7.15
CA ALA A 77 6.50 4.59 8.47
C ALA A 77 7.71 4.28 9.38
N LEU A 78 8.26 3.06 9.31
CA LEU A 78 9.40 2.67 10.13
C LEU A 78 10.70 3.33 9.63
N PHE A 79 10.86 3.43 8.31
CA PHE A 79 12.09 3.97 7.72
C PHE A 79 12.04 5.48 7.46
N SER A 80 10.89 6.14 7.63
CA SER A 80 10.77 7.60 7.43
C SER A 80 11.60 8.41 8.43
N GLN A 81 11.95 7.82 9.58
CA GLN A 81 12.83 8.47 10.55
C GLN A 81 14.27 8.65 10.06
N PHE A 82 14.68 7.93 9.01
CA PHE A 82 16.04 7.98 8.46
C PHE A 82 16.16 8.88 7.22
N GLY A 83 15.04 9.41 6.72
CA GLY A 83 15.01 10.29 5.55
C GLY A 83 13.76 10.13 4.69
N THR A 84 13.68 10.95 3.66
CA THR A 84 12.55 10.94 2.73
C THR A 84 12.62 9.71 1.81
N ILE A 85 11.55 8.92 1.79
CA ILE A 85 11.49 7.66 1.02
C ILE A 85 10.85 7.90 -0.35
N GLU A 86 11.65 7.78 -1.40
CA GLU A 86 11.18 7.82 -2.78
C GLU A 86 10.32 6.60 -3.12
N SER A 87 10.86 5.40 -2.91
CA SER A 87 10.21 4.16 -3.34
C SER A 87 10.48 2.99 -2.41
N VAL A 88 9.49 2.13 -2.24
CA VAL A 88 9.64 0.84 -1.54
C VAL A 88 9.22 -0.27 -2.49
N ARG A 89 10.10 -1.23 -2.72
CA ARG A 89 9.89 -2.36 -3.62
C ARG A 89 9.96 -3.66 -2.84
N LEU A 90 8.87 -4.42 -2.86
CA LEU A 90 8.82 -5.75 -2.27
C LEU A 90 9.15 -6.80 -3.33
N ARG A 91 10.04 -7.73 -2.99
CA ARG A 91 10.57 -8.76 -3.87
C ARG A 91 10.43 -10.14 -3.22
N ASN A 92 10.76 -11.17 -3.99
CA ASN A 92 10.68 -12.58 -3.59
C ASN A 92 9.28 -13.07 -3.19
N ILE A 93 8.20 -12.46 -3.71
CA ILE A 93 6.83 -12.88 -3.41
C ILE A 93 6.49 -14.15 -4.22
N ILE A 94 6.17 -15.23 -3.51
CA ILE A 94 5.72 -16.50 -4.07
C ILE A 94 4.19 -16.53 -3.96
N PRO A 95 3.48 -16.45 -5.10
CA PRO A 95 2.03 -16.49 -5.09
C PRO A 95 1.55 -17.88 -4.66
N LEU A 96 0.43 -17.94 -3.94
CA LEU A 96 -0.23 -19.20 -3.62
C LEU A 96 -0.56 -20.01 -4.89
N ASN A 97 -1.01 -19.30 -5.93
CA ASN A 97 -1.33 -19.87 -7.22
C ASN A 97 -0.29 -19.44 -8.26
N ALA A 98 0.49 -20.38 -8.80
CA ALA A 98 1.55 -20.11 -9.78
C ALA A 98 1.06 -19.41 -11.06
N LYS A 99 -0.23 -19.56 -11.41
CA LYS A 99 -0.86 -18.87 -12.54
C LYS A 99 -1.16 -17.38 -12.29
N ARG A 100 -1.09 -16.90 -11.04
CA ARG A 100 -1.35 -15.49 -10.71
C ARG A 100 -0.06 -14.67 -10.75
N GLY A 101 -0.14 -13.47 -11.31
CA GLY A 101 0.98 -12.53 -11.31
C GLY A 101 1.39 -12.12 -9.89
N LYS A 102 2.70 -11.99 -9.66
CA LYS A 102 3.30 -11.64 -8.34
C LYS A 102 2.69 -10.38 -7.73
N ARG A 103 2.40 -9.36 -8.56
CA ARG A 103 1.77 -8.10 -8.13
C ARG A 103 0.35 -8.31 -7.61
N LEU A 104 -0.45 -9.16 -8.28
CA LEU A 104 -1.81 -9.47 -7.85
C LEU A 104 -1.83 -10.30 -6.56
N ALA A 105 -0.90 -11.24 -6.42
CA ALA A 105 -0.76 -12.02 -5.19
C ALA A 105 -0.42 -11.14 -3.99
N PHE A 106 0.43 -10.13 -4.17
CA PHE A 106 0.74 -9.14 -3.13
C PHE A 106 -0.50 -8.34 -2.70
N ILE A 107 -1.26 -7.81 -3.66
CA ILE A 107 -2.46 -7.00 -3.37
C ILE A 107 -3.52 -7.84 -2.64
N LYS A 108 -3.71 -9.09 -3.08
CA LYS A 108 -4.68 -10.02 -2.47
C LYS A 108 -4.17 -10.71 -1.22
N LYS A 109 -2.90 -10.50 -0.83
CA LYS A 109 -2.21 -11.19 0.27
C LYS A 109 -2.28 -12.72 0.19
N GLU A 110 -2.32 -13.25 -1.03
CA GLU A 110 -2.36 -14.69 -1.30
C GLU A 110 -0.93 -15.24 -1.46
N PHE A 111 -0.22 -15.32 -0.34
CA PHE A 111 1.13 -15.86 -0.29
C PHE A 111 1.13 -17.37 -0.13
N HIS A 112 2.18 -18.03 -0.63
CA HIS A 112 2.39 -19.45 -0.37
C HIS A 112 2.55 -19.68 1.16
N PRO A 113 1.89 -20.69 1.77
CA PRO A 113 1.86 -20.87 3.23
C PRO A 113 3.23 -21.10 3.87
N LEU A 114 4.19 -21.64 3.12
CA LEU A 114 5.57 -21.81 3.59
C LEU A 114 6.37 -20.49 3.57
N GLN A 115 5.89 -19.45 2.90
CA GLN A 115 6.57 -18.17 2.82
C GLN A 115 6.22 -17.29 4.02
N ARG A 116 7.10 -17.31 5.03
CA ARG A 116 6.99 -16.44 6.21
C ARG A 116 7.63 -15.08 6.00
N THR A 117 8.59 -14.98 5.08
CA THR A 117 9.41 -13.78 4.91
C THR A 117 9.55 -13.36 3.45
N ILE A 118 9.77 -12.06 3.25
CA ILE A 118 9.99 -11.38 1.97
C ILE A 118 11.24 -10.50 2.07
N THR A 119 11.66 -9.97 0.93
CA THR A 119 12.72 -8.97 0.85
C THR A 119 12.14 -7.63 0.42
N ALA A 120 12.67 -6.55 0.99
CA ALA A 120 12.31 -5.19 0.63
C ALA A 120 13.55 -4.40 0.20
N PHE A 121 13.36 -3.54 -0.78
CA PHE A 121 14.32 -2.53 -1.20
C PHE A 121 13.69 -1.17 -0.94
N ILE A 122 14.35 -0.34 -0.15
CA ILE A 122 13.86 0.99 0.21
C ILE A 122 14.84 1.99 -0.40
N ARG A 123 14.35 2.81 -1.31
CA ARG A 123 15.11 3.85 -1.97
C ARG A 123 14.78 5.19 -1.32
N PHE A 124 15.82 5.87 -0.84
CA PHE A 124 15.72 7.21 -0.29
C PHE A 124 15.91 8.25 -1.40
N SER A 125 15.24 9.40 -1.21
CA SER A 125 15.50 10.60 -1.98
C SER A 125 16.81 11.24 -1.50
N ASP A 126 17.51 11.92 -2.40
CA ASP A 126 18.59 12.82 -2.00
C ASP A 126 17.91 14.07 -1.40
N GLU A 127 18.29 14.41 -0.17
CA GLU A 127 18.00 15.72 0.43
C GLU A 127 18.91 16.79 -0.18
#